data_AF-A0A1T1BNN1-F1
#
_entry.id   AF-A0A1T1BNN1-F1
#
_cell.length_a   1.000
_cell.length_b   1.000
_cell.length_c   1.000
_cell.angle_alpha   90.00
_cell.angle_beta   90.00
_cell.angle_gamma   90.00
#
_symmetry.space_group_name_H-M   'P 1'
#
loop_
_entity.id
_entity.type
_entity.pdbx_description
1 polymer ?
#
loop_
_entity_poly.entity_id
_entity_poly.type
_entity_poly.pdbx_seq_one_letter_code
_entity_poly.pdbx_strand_id
1 'polypeptide(L)' 'MENKEVNEEVNEKRRITPERALEMLQADGLDVTLEQAKNILEFLRKLANITVSKYLKRRQ' A
#
# COMPACT_ATOMS: atom_id res chain seq x y z
N MET A 1 28.43 -6.84 0.11
CA MET A 1 27.34 -6.39 1.00
C MET A 1 26.40 -5.44 0.22
N GLU A 2 26.01 -5.81 -1.00
CA GLU A 2 25.57 -4.82 -2.02
C GLU A 2 24.12 -5.07 -2.52
N ASN A 3 23.37 -5.93 -1.82
CA ASN A 3 22.04 -6.37 -2.27
C ASN A 3 20.87 -5.74 -1.49
N LYS A 4 21.13 -4.75 -0.62
CA LYS A 4 20.08 -4.16 0.24
C LYS A 4 19.51 -2.84 -0.32
N GLU A 5 20.35 -1.97 -0.90
CA GLU A 5 19.94 -0.64 -1.37
C GLU A 5 19.07 -0.69 -2.64
N VAL A 6 19.36 -1.61 -3.56
CA VAL A 6 18.61 -1.76 -4.84
C VAL A 6 17.15 -2.18 -4.64
N ASN A 7 16.84 -2.87 -3.52
CA ASN A 7 15.48 -3.35 -3.24
C ASN A 7 14.55 -2.28 -2.65
N GLU A 8 15.09 -1.25 -2.00
CA GLU A 8 14.27 -0.22 -1.36
C GLU A 8 13.80 0.84 -2.38
N GLU A 9 14.65 1.27 -3.31
CA GLU A 9 14.32 2.27 -4.34
C GLU A 9 13.24 1.80 -5.34
N VAL A 10 13.24 0.51 -5.69
CA VAL A 10 12.22 -0.07 -6.60
C VAL A 10 10.85 -0.17 -5.93
N ASN A 11 10.82 -0.26 -4.60
CA ASN A 11 9.59 -0.41 -3.81
C ASN A 11 8.90 0.96 -3.59
N GLU A 12 9.66 2.04 -3.45
CA GLU A 12 9.08 3.38 -3.30
C GLU A 12 8.34 3.85 -4.55
N LYS A 13 8.88 3.58 -5.75
CA LYS A 13 8.22 3.94 -7.02
C LYS A 13 6.91 3.16 -7.30
N ARG A 14 6.66 2.05 -6.60
CA ARG A 14 5.42 1.24 -6.73
C ARG A 14 4.43 1.45 -5.60
N ARG A 15 4.79 2.23 -4.57
CA ARG A 15 3.89 2.49 -3.45
C ARG A 15 2.87 3.55 -3.84
N ILE A 16 1.59 3.18 -3.77
CA ILE A 16 0.49 4.14 -3.85
C ILE A 16 0.62 5.12 -2.68
N THR A 17 0.70 6.42 -2.96
CA THR A 17 0.69 7.50 -1.97
C THR A 17 -0.75 7.88 -1.58
N PRO A 18 -0.96 8.63 -0.48
CA PRO A 18 -2.30 9.12 -0.13
C PRO A 18 -2.96 9.96 -1.24
N GLU A 19 -2.19 10.79 -1.95
CA GLU A 19 -2.66 11.62 -3.05
C GLU A 19 -3.09 10.75 -4.22
N ARG A 20 -2.29 9.73 -4.56
CA ARG A 20 -2.66 8.79 -5.61
C ARG A 20 -3.88 7.96 -5.24
N ALA A 21 -4.02 7.58 -3.97
CA ALA A 21 -5.21 6.90 -3.47
C ALA A 21 -6.45 7.80 -3.58
N LEU A 22 -6.33 9.08 -3.25
CA LEU A 22 -7.41 10.07 -3.41
C LEU A 22 -7.86 10.16 -4.87
N GLU A 23 -6.92 10.32 -5.81
CA GLU A 23 -7.23 10.36 -7.25
C GLU A 23 -7.97 9.11 -7.73
N MET A 24 -7.51 7.92 -7.31
CA MET A 24 -8.14 6.65 -7.70
C MET A 24 -9.55 6.52 -7.12
N LEU A 25 -9.72 6.83 -5.84
CA LEU A 25 -11.02 6.72 -5.15
C LEU A 25 -12.03 7.71 -5.75
N GLN A 26 -11.62 8.95 -6.04
CA GLN A 26 -12.48 9.95 -6.69
C GLN A 26 -12.81 9.58 -8.14
N ALA A 27 -11.85 9.02 -8.89
CA ALA A 27 -12.10 8.52 -10.24
C ALA A 27 -13.16 7.40 -10.27
N ASP A 28 -13.22 6.59 -9.21
CA ASP A 28 -14.23 5.55 -9.01
C ASP A 28 -15.56 6.09 -8.41
N GLY A 29 -15.70 7.41 -8.25
CA GLY A 29 -16.92 8.06 -7.78
C GLY A 29 -17.08 8.16 -6.27
N LEU A 30 -16.01 7.93 -5.49
CA LEU A 30 -16.03 8.10 -4.04
C LEU A 30 -15.63 9.53 -3.68
N ASP A 31 -16.57 10.28 -3.08
CA ASP A 31 -16.29 11.60 -2.52
C ASP A 31 -15.61 11.45 -1.15
N VAL A 32 -14.28 11.57 -1.14
CA VAL A 32 -13.44 11.42 0.05
C VAL A 32 -12.39 12.54 0.11
N THR A 33 -11.96 12.88 1.32
CA THR A 33 -10.85 13.81 1.55
C THR A 33 -9.50 13.10 1.49
N LEU A 34 -8.40 13.86 1.41
CA LEU A 34 -7.04 13.32 1.48
C LEU A 34 -6.80 12.52 2.78
N GLU A 35 -7.34 12.99 3.90
CA GLU A 35 -7.22 12.30 5.19
C GLU A 35 -7.98 10.96 5.16
N GLN A 36 -9.18 10.93 4.59
CA GLN A 36 -9.94 9.70 4.42
C GLN A 36 -9.24 8.73 3.47
N ALA A 37 -8.70 9.21 2.34
CA ALA A 37 -7.91 8.40 1.42
C ALA A 37 -6.67 7.78 2.09
N LYS A 38 -5.97 8.56 2.94
CA LYS A 38 -4.86 8.07 3.77
C LYS A 38 -5.32 6.96 4.70
N ASN A 39 -6.43 7.15 5.42
CA ASN A 39 -6.97 6.16 6.37
C ASN A 39 -7.38 4.86 5.66
N ILE A 40 -8.03 4.96 4.49
CA ILE A 40 -8.40 3.82 3.65
C ILE A 40 -7.14 3.06 3.20
N LEU A 41 -6.15 3.78 2.68
CA LEU A 41 -4.89 3.20 2.22
C LEU A 41 -4.14 2.47 3.36
N GLU A 42 -4.07 3.07 4.54
CA GLU A 42 -3.47 2.44 5.72
C GLU A 42 -4.20 1.17 6.15
N PHE A 43 -5.54 1.20 6.12
CA PHE A 43 -6.36 0.02 6.43
C PHE A 43 -6.10 -1.13 5.44
N LEU A 44 -6.10 -0.84 4.13
CA LEU A 44 -5.82 -1.84 3.09
C LEU A 44 -4.41 -2.43 3.23
N ARG A 45 -3.41 -1.61 3.57
CA ARG A 45 -2.05 -2.08 3.84
C ARG A 45 -1.99 -3.05 5.02
N LYS A 46 -2.74 -2.79 6.10
CA LYS A 46 -2.84 -3.71 7.24
C LYS A 46 -3.44 -5.05 6.82
N LEU A 47 -4.53 -5.04 6.03
CA LEU A 47 -5.14 -6.27 5.50
C LEU A 47 -4.19 -7.06 4.61
N ALA A 48 -3.48 -6.40 3.69
CA ALA A 48 -2.49 -7.02 2.82
C ALA A 48 -1.39 -7.68 3.64
N ASN A 49 -0.82 -6.98 4.63
CA ASN A 49 0.22 -7.51 5.50
C ASN A 49 -0.24 -8.74 6.28
N ILE A 50 -1.45 -8.71 6.85
CA ILE A 50 -2.03 -9.86 7.57
C ILE A 50 -2.17 -11.05 6.62
N THR A 51 -2.71 -10.82 5.42
CA THR A 51 -2.99 -11.88 4.43
C THR A 51 -1.68 -12.53 3.95
N VAL A 52 -0.69 -11.72 3.56
CA VAL A 52 0.63 -12.21 3.13
C VAL A 52 1.33 -12.93 4.28
N SER A 53 1.33 -12.36 5.50
CA SER A 53 1.94 -13.01 6.67
C SER A 53 1.31 -14.36 6.97
N LYS A 54 -0.02 -14.46 6.90
CA LYS A 54 -0.74 -15.73 7.10
C LYS A 54 -0.39 -16.76 6.04
N TYR A 55 -0.25 -16.34 4.79
CA TYR A 55 0.12 -17.21 3.70
C TYR A 55 1.55 -17.74 3.84
N LEU A 56 2.51 -16.86 4.13
CA LEU A 56 3.91 -17.24 4.33
C LEU A 56 4.07 -18.19 5.52
N LYS A 57 3.37 -17.96 6.63
CA LYS A 57 3.36 -18.87 7.80
C LYS A 57 2.83 -20.27 7.50
N ARG A 58 1.94 -20.43 6.51
CA ARG A 58 1.43 -21.76 6.11
C ARG A 58 2.38 -22.52 5.17
N ARG A 59 3.34 -21.83 4.56
CA ARG A 59 4.30 -22.39 3.60
C ARG A 59 5.64 -22.78 4.24
N GLN A 60 5.82 -22.50 5.53
CA GLN A 60 6.99 -22.89 6.32
C GLN A 60 6.68 -24.10 7.20
#